data_AF-A0A350F1N0-F1
#
_entry.id   AF-A0A350F1N0-F1
#
_cell.length_a   1.000
_cell.length_b   1.000
_cell.length_c   1.000
_cell.angle_alpha   90.00
_cell.angle_beta   90.00
_cell.angle_gamma   90.00
#
_symmetry.space_group_name_H-M   'P 1'
#
loop_
_entity.id
_entity.type
_entity.pdbx_description
1 polymer ?
#
loop_
_entity_poly.entity_id
_entity_poly.type
_entity_poly.pdbx_seq_one_letter_code
_entity_poly.pdbx_strand_id
1 'polypeptide(L)'
;MTHSINLHSPRFLSAVSALLCVLCGQSLFAAPQLEVAKNGRWLQYTDGKPFFYLGDTAWELFHRLTREEADRYLADRAAKGFTVIQAVALAEQDGLRVPNAYGHLPLLDLDPTKPDVKDGPANDYWDHVDYIVNKAAEHGMFIGLLPTWGDKWQGTRGGKGPVVFDRKNARVFGEWLGGRYADQPVIWILGGDRNIYSDEERDIMRGMAKGLRKGDGGRHLITFHPRGPSMSSPYFHRESWLDFNMSQSSHAARDHDNGLFIEHDYQLKPVKPTLDGEPRYERIPVGFYLPHLPDR
;
A
#
# COMPACT_ATOMS: atom_id res chain seq x y z
N MET A 1 85.82 -38.34 24.45
CA MET A 1 84.43 -38.40 24.97
C MET A 1 83.66 -37.24 24.37
N THR A 2 82.56 -37.56 23.69
CA THR A 2 81.30 -36.81 23.45
C THR A 2 80.86 -36.98 22.00
N HIS A 3 79.79 -37.74 21.83
CA HIS A 3 79.07 -37.96 20.58
C HIS A 3 78.25 -36.74 20.17
N SER A 4 78.18 -36.50 18.86
CA SER A 4 77.12 -35.79 18.12
C SER A 4 77.24 -36.33 16.68
N ILE A 5 76.19 -36.65 15.94
CA ILE A 5 75.15 -35.76 15.43
C ILE A 5 73.93 -36.63 15.05
N ASN A 6 72.73 -36.16 15.42
CA ASN A 6 71.43 -36.73 15.04
C ASN A 6 70.94 -36.17 13.71
N LEU A 7 70.33 -37.03 12.89
CA LEU A 7 69.67 -36.71 11.63
C LEU A 7 68.43 -35.82 11.83
N HIS A 8 68.27 -34.80 10.98
CA HIS A 8 67.04 -34.02 10.84
C HIS A 8 66.22 -34.51 9.64
N SER A 9 64.93 -34.72 9.87
CA SER A 9 63.88 -35.06 8.91
C SER A 9 63.31 -33.81 8.21
N PRO A 10 62.78 -33.93 6.98
CA PRO A 10 62.31 -32.79 6.19
C PRO A 10 60.87 -32.37 6.55
N ARG A 11 60.64 -31.05 6.58
CA ARG A 11 59.33 -30.41 6.78
C ARG A 11 58.54 -30.35 5.47
N PHE A 12 57.28 -30.77 5.52
CA PHE A 12 56.27 -30.59 4.48
C PHE A 12 55.92 -29.10 4.30
N LEU A 13 55.97 -28.59 3.06
CA LEU A 13 55.31 -27.34 2.65
C LEU A 13 53.83 -27.64 2.38
N SER A 14 52.93 -26.93 3.05
CA SER A 14 51.52 -26.84 2.63
C SER A 14 51.24 -25.44 2.09
N ALA A 15 50.81 -25.39 0.83
CA ALA A 15 50.38 -24.19 0.13
C ALA A 15 48.98 -23.78 0.60
N VAL A 16 48.82 -22.54 1.04
CA VAL A 16 47.51 -21.93 1.32
C VAL A 16 47.05 -21.21 0.06
N SER A 17 46.03 -21.73 -0.62
CA SER A 17 45.33 -21.03 -1.70
C SER A 17 44.31 -20.06 -1.10
N ALA A 18 44.42 -18.78 -1.45
CA ALA A 18 43.47 -17.74 -1.08
C ALA A 18 42.26 -17.80 -2.03
N LEU A 19 41.09 -18.12 -1.48
CA LEU A 19 39.81 -18.04 -2.18
C LEU A 19 39.25 -16.61 -2.04
N LEU A 20 39.35 -15.79 -3.08
CA LEU A 20 38.62 -14.52 -3.14
C LEU A 20 37.15 -14.80 -3.44
N CYS A 21 36.33 -14.86 -2.39
CA CYS A 21 34.87 -14.72 -2.53
C CYS A 21 34.55 -13.28 -2.88
N VAL A 22 34.22 -13.02 -4.15
CA VAL A 22 33.53 -11.79 -4.56
C VAL A 22 32.09 -11.93 -4.10
N LEU A 23 31.80 -11.49 -2.87
CA LEU A 23 30.44 -11.22 -2.43
C LEU A 23 29.96 -9.98 -3.18
N CYS A 24 29.19 -10.20 -4.24
CA CYS A 24 28.37 -9.16 -4.85
C CYS A 24 27.33 -8.76 -3.80
N GLY A 25 27.66 -7.74 -3.00
CA GLY A 25 26.74 -7.16 -2.04
C GLY A 25 25.57 -6.53 -2.79
N GLN A 26 24.45 -7.23 -2.88
CA GLN A 26 23.18 -6.55 -3.04
C GLN A 26 23.08 -5.57 -1.86
N SER A 27 23.01 -4.29 -2.19
CA SER A 27 22.91 -3.26 -1.17
C SER A 27 21.62 -3.48 -0.39
N LEU A 28 21.74 -4.02 0.82
CA LEU A 28 20.68 -4.17 1.82
C LEU A 28 20.29 -2.79 2.38
N PHE A 29 19.90 -1.86 1.52
CA PHE A 29 19.23 -0.65 1.99
C PHE A 29 17.82 -1.05 2.39
N ALA A 30 17.52 -0.96 3.69
CA ALA A 30 16.16 -1.08 4.18
C ALA A 30 15.26 -0.10 3.40
N ALA A 31 14.04 -0.53 3.05
CA ALA A 31 13.10 0.32 2.35
C ALA A 31 12.90 1.66 3.10
N PRO A 32 12.77 2.79 2.37
CA PRO A 32 12.57 4.07 3.01
C PRO A 32 11.29 4.05 3.85
N GLN A 33 11.38 4.57 5.07
CA GLN A 33 10.25 4.63 6.00
C GLN A 33 9.79 6.07 6.17
N LEU A 34 8.47 6.24 6.28
CA LEU A 34 7.83 7.51 6.52
C LEU A 34 7.31 7.60 7.95
N GLU A 35 7.34 8.80 8.50
CA GLU A 35 6.72 9.15 9.78
C GLU A 35 5.95 10.46 9.66
N VAL A 36 5.03 10.68 10.61
CA VAL A 36 4.40 11.99 10.79
C VAL A 36 5.42 12.90 11.48
N ALA A 37 5.66 14.08 10.90
CA ALA A 37 6.56 15.06 11.50
C ALA A 37 6.09 15.49 12.90
N LYS A 38 7.03 15.92 13.76
CA LYS A 38 6.76 16.25 15.17
C LYS A 38 5.66 17.27 15.41
N ASN A 39 5.37 18.14 14.45
CA ASN A 39 4.31 19.14 14.55
C ASN A 39 2.92 18.62 14.14
N GLY A 40 2.84 17.37 13.66
CA GLY A 40 1.61 16.73 13.20
C GLY A 40 1.04 17.27 11.90
N ARG A 41 1.83 17.95 11.04
CA ARG A 41 1.28 18.64 9.85
C ARG A 41 1.70 18.07 8.50
N TRP A 42 2.84 17.42 8.41
CA TRP A 42 3.35 16.83 7.16
C TRP A 42 4.00 15.47 7.41
N LEU A 43 4.30 14.78 6.32
CA LEU A 43 5.04 13.52 6.30
C LEU A 43 6.52 13.80 6.06
N GLN A 44 7.37 12.97 6.66
CA GLN A 44 8.82 13.02 6.45
C GLN A 44 9.38 11.61 6.44
N TYR A 45 10.56 11.45 5.87
CA TYR A 45 11.36 10.24 6.07
C TYR A 45 11.85 10.18 7.52
N THR A 46 12.16 8.99 8.02
CA THR A 46 12.70 8.79 9.38
C THR A 46 14.07 9.44 9.61
N ASP A 47 14.78 9.83 8.54
CA ASP A 47 16.00 10.64 8.61
C ASP A 47 15.74 12.17 8.73
N GLY A 48 14.46 12.57 8.77
CA GLY A 48 14.01 13.95 8.92
C GLY A 48 13.82 14.72 7.62
N LYS A 49 14.14 14.14 6.44
CA LYS A 49 13.89 14.82 5.16
C LYS A 49 12.38 14.93 4.89
N PRO A 50 11.86 16.09 4.43
CA PRO A 50 10.45 16.22 4.06
C PRO A 50 10.05 15.24 2.95
N PHE A 51 8.85 14.68 3.06
CA PHE A 51 8.23 13.88 2.01
C PHE A 51 7.00 14.61 1.46
N PHE A 52 7.05 14.96 0.18
CA PHE A 52 5.89 15.54 -0.51
C PHE A 52 5.06 14.43 -1.14
N TYR A 53 3.84 14.23 -0.64
CA TYR A 53 2.90 13.27 -1.21
C TYR A 53 2.35 13.82 -2.53
N LEU A 54 2.88 13.35 -3.65
CA LEU A 54 2.37 13.60 -4.99
C LEU A 54 1.87 12.27 -5.54
N GLY A 55 0.56 12.04 -5.39
CA GLY A 55 -0.09 10.78 -5.73
C GLY A 55 -0.60 10.74 -7.17
N ASP A 56 -0.38 9.64 -7.88
CA ASP A 56 -1.21 9.27 -9.03
C ASP A 56 -2.19 8.16 -8.65
N THR A 57 -3.30 8.06 -9.40
CA THR A 57 -4.38 7.12 -9.07
C THR A 57 -4.54 6.05 -10.15
N ALA A 58 -4.18 4.81 -9.80
CA ALA A 58 -4.34 3.64 -10.65
C ALA A 58 -5.03 2.51 -9.88
N TRP A 59 -6.32 2.69 -9.59
CA TRP A 59 -7.09 1.78 -8.74
C TRP A 59 -6.99 0.30 -9.14
N GLU A 60 -7.06 0.05 -10.44
CA GLU A 60 -7.09 -1.29 -11.01
C GLU A 60 -5.71 -1.80 -11.44
N LEU A 61 -4.61 -1.15 -10.99
CA LEU A 61 -3.23 -1.44 -11.41
C LEU A 61 -2.88 -2.93 -11.37
N PHE A 62 -3.10 -3.59 -10.22
CA PHE A 62 -2.78 -5.01 -10.03
C PHE A 62 -3.75 -5.98 -10.73
N HIS A 63 -4.94 -5.50 -11.09
CA HIS A 63 -5.99 -6.32 -11.66
C HIS A 63 -5.97 -6.28 -13.18
N ARG A 64 -5.68 -5.13 -13.79
CA ARG A 64 -5.90 -4.92 -15.22
C ARG A 64 -4.64 -4.84 -16.07
N LEU A 65 -3.51 -4.41 -15.50
CA LEU A 65 -2.29 -4.24 -16.27
C LEU A 65 -1.48 -5.53 -16.33
N THR A 66 -0.81 -5.77 -17.45
CA THR A 66 0.34 -6.68 -17.48
C THR A 66 1.54 -6.03 -16.78
N ARG A 67 2.59 -6.82 -16.52
CA ARG A 67 3.86 -6.31 -15.97
C ARG A 67 4.51 -5.28 -16.89
N GLU A 68 4.48 -5.52 -18.21
CA GLU A 68 5.04 -4.61 -19.20
C GLU A 68 4.27 -3.29 -19.27
N GLU A 69 2.95 -3.33 -19.10
CA GLU A 69 2.12 -2.14 -19.02
C GLU A 69 2.34 -1.38 -17.71
N ALA A 70 2.48 -2.09 -16.59
CA ALA A 70 2.81 -1.52 -15.30
C ALA A 70 4.20 -0.85 -15.33
N ASP A 71 5.21 -1.49 -15.94
CA ASP A 71 6.54 -0.92 -16.13
C ASP A 71 6.48 0.40 -16.89
N ARG A 72 5.79 0.40 -18.03
CA ARG A 72 5.62 1.61 -18.85
C ARG A 72 4.91 2.72 -18.08
N TYR A 73 3.86 2.37 -17.34
CA TYR A 73 3.11 3.32 -16.52
C TYR A 73 4.01 3.89 -15.41
N LEU A 74 4.66 3.06 -14.60
CA LEU A 74 5.49 3.48 -13.47
C LEU A 74 6.69 4.32 -13.93
N ALA A 75 7.33 3.97 -15.04
CA ALA A 75 8.42 4.77 -15.61
C ALA A 75 7.95 6.17 -16.02
N ASP A 76 6.77 6.28 -16.65
CA ASP A 76 6.18 7.57 -17.01
C ASP A 76 5.79 8.39 -15.75
N ARG A 77 5.27 7.75 -14.70
CA ARG A 77 4.96 8.42 -13.44
C ARG A 77 6.22 8.94 -12.74
N ALA A 78 7.27 8.14 -12.70
CA ALA A 78 8.56 8.54 -12.15
C ALA A 78 9.15 9.74 -12.93
N ALA A 79 9.07 9.72 -14.27
CA ALA A 79 9.53 10.83 -15.11
C ALA A 79 8.77 12.15 -14.86
N LYS A 80 7.54 12.06 -14.34
CA LYS A 80 6.70 13.21 -13.95
C LYS A 80 6.85 13.61 -12.48
N GLY A 81 7.67 12.89 -11.71
CA GLY A 81 7.96 13.19 -10.31
C GLY A 81 6.92 12.74 -9.30
N PHE A 82 5.98 11.87 -9.67
CA PHE A 82 5.07 11.27 -8.70
C PHE A 82 5.85 10.50 -7.64
N THR A 83 5.40 10.58 -6.38
CA THR A 83 6.04 9.92 -5.24
C THR A 83 5.21 8.78 -4.68
N VAL A 84 3.91 8.75 -4.97
CA VAL A 84 2.99 7.69 -4.54
C VAL A 84 2.10 7.24 -5.69
N ILE A 85 1.87 5.94 -5.81
CA ILE A 85 0.86 5.37 -6.70
C ILE A 85 -0.22 4.71 -5.84
N GLN A 86 -1.46 5.21 -5.92
CA GLN A 86 -2.58 4.63 -5.19
C GLN A 86 -3.20 3.49 -6.00
N ALA A 87 -3.30 2.30 -5.41
CA ALA A 87 -3.79 1.08 -6.08
C ALA A 87 -4.46 0.12 -5.09
N VAL A 88 -5.35 -0.74 -5.60
CA VAL A 88 -6.22 -1.59 -4.78
C VAL A 88 -5.88 -3.07 -4.94
N ALA A 89 -5.52 -3.74 -3.84
CA ALA A 89 -5.18 -5.17 -3.84
C ALA A 89 -6.38 -6.07 -4.14
N LEU A 90 -7.54 -5.82 -3.50
CA LEU A 90 -8.80 -6.50 -3.85
C LEU A 90 -9.70 -5.51 -4.60
N ALA A 91 -9.57 -5.52 -5.93
CA ALA A 91 -10.05 -4.48 -6.83
C ALA A 91 -11.59 -4.33 -6.91
N GLU A 92 -12.04 -3.16 -7.35
CA GLU A 92 -13.46 -2.81 -7.45
C GLU A 92 -14.17 -3.61 -8.54
N GLN A 93 -13.55 -3.69 -9.72
CA GLN A 93 -14.21 -4.14 -10.96
C GLN A 93 -14.34 -5.67 -11.06
N ASP A 94 -15.06 -6.26 -10.10
CA ASP A 94 -15.28 -7.70 -9.89
C ASP A 94 -13.99 -8.50 -9.64
N GLY A 95 -12.96 -7.87 -9.08
CA GLY A 95 -11.61 -8.43 -8.91
C GLY A 95 -11.46 -9.63 -7.96
N LEU A 96 -12.56 -10.13 -7.36
CA LEU A 96 -12.56 -11.40 -6.63
C LEU A 96 -13.04 -12.59 -7.48
N ARG A 97 -13.66 -12.32 -8.64
CA ARG A 97 -14.21 -13.35 -9.55
C ARG A 97 -13.65 -13.25 -10.96
N VAL A 98 -13.25 -12.05 -11.37
CA VAL A 98 -12.52 -11.80 -12.61
C VAL A 98 -11.02 -11.85 -12.28
N PRO A 99 -10.24 -12.69 -12.98
CA PRO A 99 -8.81 -12.78 -12.74
C PRO A 99 -8.06 -11.55 -13.24
N ASN A 100 -6.83 -11.39 -12.75
CA ASN A 100 -5.91 -10.41 -13.31
C ASN A 100 -5.54 -10.72 -14.77
N ALA A 101 -4.70 -9.86 -15.37
CA ALA A 101 -4.23 -10.02 -16.75
C ALA A 101 -3.55 -11.37 -17.06
N TYR A 102 -3.15 -12.13 -16.03
CA TYR A 102 -2.50 -13.44 -16.14
C TYR A 102 -3.41 -14.63 -15.78
N GLY A 103 -4.71 -14.40 -15.50
CA GLY A 103 -5.64 -15.48 -15.18
C GLY A 103 -5.66 -15.88 -13.70
N HIS A 104 -5.04 -15.09 -12.81
CA HIS A 104 -4.98 -15.39 -11.37
C HIS A 104 -6.02 -14.61 -10.56
N LEU A 105 -6.64 -15.28 -9.57
CA LEU A 105 -7.54 -14.66 -8.59
C LEU A 105 -6.78 -14.39 -7.28
N PRO A 106 -7.18 -13.38 -6.49
CA PRO A 106 -6.46 -13.03 -5.26
C PRO A 106 -6.75 -13.96 -4.08
N LEU A 107 -7.92 -14.62 -4.06
CA LEU A 107 -8.41 -15.39 -2.91
C LEU A 107 -8.92 -16.76 -3.36
N LEU A 108 -8.74 -17.77 -2.51
CA LEU A 108 -9.42 -19.06 -2.63
C LEU A 108 -10.83 -18.95 -2.07
N ASP A 109 -11.82 -19.44 -2.80
CA ASP A 109 -13.23 -19.53 -2.38
C ASP A 109 -13.84 -18.21 -1.86
N LEU A 110 -13.36 -17.06 -2.36
CA LEU A 110 -13.75 -15.72 -1.90
C LEU A 110 -13.50 -15.49 -0.38
N ASP A 111 -12.60 -16.25 0.23
CA ASP A 111 -12.29 -16.21 1.66
C ASP A 111 -11.06 -15.32 1.91
N PRO A 112 -11.19 -14.15 2.55
CA PRO A 112 -10.06 -13.27 2.82
C PRO A 112 -9.01 -13.87 3.77
N THR A 113 -9.34 -14.97 4.47
CA THR A 113 -8.36 -15.69 5.29
C THR A 113 -7.49 -16.64 4.46
N LYS A 114 -7.77 -16.80 3.16
CA LYS A 114 -7.07 -17.70 2.24
C LYS A 114 -6.65 -16.99 0.95
N PRO A 115 -5.64 -16.11 1.00
CA PRO A 115 -4.97 -15.62 -0.21
C PRO A 115 -4.52 -16.79 -1.10
N ASP A 116 -4.82 -16.74 -2.40
CA ASP A 116 -4.36 -17.76 -3.37
C ASP A 116 -2.87 -17.52 -3.68
N VAL A 117 -2.00 -18.18 -2.90
CA VAL A 117 -0.54 -18.13 -3.05
C VAL A 117 -0.04 -19.50 -3.49
N LYS A 118 0.80 -19.52 -4.53
CA LYS A 118 1.35 -20.74 -5.12
C LYS A 118 2.87 -20.68 -5.10
N ASP A 119 3.51 -21.85 -5.05
CA ASP A 119 4.97 -21.91 -5.07
C ASP A 119 5.53 -21.48 -6.45
N GLY A 120 6.69 -20.82 -6.40
CA GLY A 120 7.44 -20.38 -7.57
C GLY A 120 7.08 -18.96 -8.03
N PRO A 121 7.93 -18.31 -8.84
CA PRO A 121 7.76 -16.91 -9.19
C PRO A 121 6.71 -16.71 -10.28
N ALA A 122 5.89 -15.65 -10.13
CA ALA A 122 4.89 -15.23 -11.10
C ALA A 122 3.77 -16.26 -11.34
N ASN A 123 3.48 -17.09 -10.34
CA ASN A 123 2.56 -18.20 -10.45
C ASN A 123 1.19 -17.92 -9.82
N ASP A 124 1.03 -16.77 -9.17
CA ASP A 124 -0.24 -16.36 -8.57
C ASP A 124 -0.52 -14.84 -8.73
N TYR A 125 -1.62 -14.38 -8.13
CA TYR A 125 -2.02 -12.98 -8.15
C TYR A 125 -1.05 -12.10 -7.38
N TRP A 126 -0.59 -12.58 -6.23
CA TRP A 126 0.24 -11.82 -5.30
C TRP A 126 1.68 -11.66 -5.77
N ASP A 127 2.22 -12.59 -6.55
CA ASP A 127 3.49 -12.41 -7.25
C ASP A 127 3.44 -11.29 -8.29
N HIS A 128 2.27 -11.01 -8.86
CA HIS A 128 2.06 -9.88 -9.74
C HIS A 128 1.99 -8.57 -8.95
N VAL A 129 1.31 -8.56 -7.80
CA VAL A 129 1.32 -7.41 -6.86
C VAL A 129 2.74 -7.12 -6.39
N ASP A 130 3.48 -8.13 -5.95
CA ASP A 130 4.87 -8.01 -5.48
C ASP A 130 5.78 -7.41 -6.54
N TYR A 131 5.66 -7.88 -7.78
CA TYR A 131 6.42 -7.34 -8.90
C TYR A 131 6.17 -5.84 -9.04
N ILE A 132 4.91 -5.40 -9.05
CA ILE A 132 4.55 -3.99 -9.23
C ILE A 132 5.00 -3.14 -8.04
N VAL A 133 4.84 -3.63 -6.80
CA VAL A 133 5.31 -2.94 -5.59
C VAL A 133 6.82 -2.75 -5.62
N ASN A 134 7.57 -3.81 -5.94
CA ASN A 134 9.02 -3.73 -6.08
C ASN A 134 9.44 -2.82 -7.23
N LYS A 135 8.69 -2.84 -8.35
CA LYS A 135 8.96 -1.96 -9.49
C LYS A 135 8.76 -0.48 -9.17
N ALA A 136 7.72 -0.15 -8.42
CA ALA A 136 7.52 1.22 -7.94
C ALA A 136 8.67 1.63 -7.00
N ALA A 137 9.14 0.72 -6.15
CA ALA A 137 10.28 0.95 -5.26
C ALA A 137 11.58 1.21 -6.02
N GLU A 138 11.86 0.48 -7.11
CA GLU A 138 13.00 0.73 -8.01
C GLU A 138 12.99 2.15 -8.59
N HIS A 139 11.79 2.72 -8.77
CA HIS A 139 11.60 4.10 -9.22
C HIS A 139 11.55 5.13 -8.08
N GLY A 140 11.79 4.72 -6.84
CA GLY A 140 11.76 5.61 -5.67
C GLY A 140 10.35 6.04 -5.25
N MET A 141 9.31 5.33 -5.69
CA MET A 141 7.91 5.61 -5.36
C MET A 141 7.40 4.67 -4.27
N PHE A 142 6.44 5.16 -3.48
CA PHE A 142 5.64 4.34 -2.59
C PHE A 142 4.39 3.82 -3.29
N ILE A 143 3.91 2.64 -2.89
CA ILE A 143 2.53 2.23 -3.20
C ILE A 143 1.62 2.67 -2.05
N GLY A 144 0.63 3.51 -2.37
CA GLY A 144 -0.55 3.73 -1.54
C GLY A 144 -1.47 2.51 -1.68
N LEU A 145 -1.23 1.49 -0.86
CA LEU A 145 -1.87 0.19 -1.01
C LEU A 145 -3.19 0.17 -0.25
N LEU A 146 -4.30 0.12 -0.99
CA LEU A 146 -5.60 -0.19 -0.42
C LEU A 146 -5.71 -1.71 -0.27
N PRO A 147 -5.89 -2.25 0.95
CA PRO A 147 -6.09 -3.69 1.13
C PRO A 147 -7.29 -4.22 0.32
N THR A 148 -8.32 -3.40 0.17
CA THR A 148 -9.54 -3.76 -0.55
C THR A 148 -10.34 -2.53 -0.94
N TRP A 149 -11.13 -2.63 -2.01
CA TRP A 149 -12.19 -1.65 -2.28
C TRP A 149 -13.39 -1.85 -1.36
N GLY A 150 -14.18 -0.80 -1.17
CA GLY A 150 -15.17 -0.80 -0.10
C GLY A 150 -16.40 -1.66 -0.35
N ASP A 151 -16.67 -2.08 -1.59
CA ASP A 151 -17.75 -3.03 -1.90
C ASP A 151 -17.49 -4.44 -1.36
N LYS A 152 -16.29 -4.71 -0.84
CA LYS A 152 -15.93 -6.00 -0.21
C LYS A 152 -16.15 -6.02 1.31
N TRP A 153 -16.42 -4.87 1.93
CA TRP A 153 -16.77 -4.77 3.36
C TRP A 153 -18.06 -4.00 3.65
N GLN A 154 -18.60 -3.25 2.67
CA GLN A 154 -19.87 -2.54 2.77
C GLN A 154 -20.68 -2.64 1.47
N GLY A 155 -21.86 -3.26 1.54
CA GLY A 155 -22.75 -3.49 0.39
C GLY A 155 -23.81 -2.39 0.14
N THR A 156 -23.96 -1.41 1.03
CA THR A 156 -25.06 -0.42 1.02
C THR A 156 -25.08 0.51 -0.20
N ARG A 157 -23.98 0.60 -0.94
CA ARG A 157 -23.78 1.52 -2.08
C ARG A 157 -23.65 0.79 -3.41
N GLY A 158 -23.97 -0.51 -3.45
CA GLY A 158 -23.72 -1.34 -4.62
C GLY A 158 -22.22 -1.58 -4.86
N GLY A 159 -21.86 -1.90 -6.09
CA GLY A 159 -20.57 -2.45 -6.47
C GLY A 159 -20.73 -3.91 -6.92
N LYS A 160 -19.66 -4.49 -7.47
CA LYS A 160 -19.70 -5.88 -7.96
C LYS A 160 -19.65 -6.89 -6.79
N GLY A 161 -19.13 -6.45 -5.64
CA GLY A 161 -19.03 -7.26 -4.43
C GLY A 161 -18.19 -8.54 -4.66
N PRO A 162 -18.45 -9.62 -3.92
CA PRO A 162 -19.34 -9.68 -2.75
C PRO A 162 -18.72 -8.98 -1.54
N VAL A 163 -19.55 -8.71 -0.52
CA VAL A 163 -19.05 -8.39 0.82
C VAL A 163 -18.48 -9.67 1.42
N VAL A 164 -17.17 -9.70 1.63
CA VAL A 164 -16.43 -10.87 2.14
C VAL A 164 -15.78 -10.61 3.50
N PHE A 165 -15.66 -9.34 3.91
CA PHE A 165 -15.05 -8.98 5.18
C PHE A 165 -16.05 -8.90 6.33
N ASP A 166 -15.63 -9.42 7.47
CA ASP A 166 -16.29 -9.29 8.76
C ASP A 166 -15.27 -8.90 9.86
N ARG A 167 -15.73 -8.79 11.11
CA ARG A 167 -14.90 -8.37 12.25
C ARG A 167 -13.72 -9.31 12.54
N LYS A 168 -13.82 -10.59 12.15
CA LYS A 168 -12.82 -11.62 12.43
C LYS A 168 -11.80 -11.71 11.31
N ASN A 169 -12.26 -11.86 10.07
CA ASN A 169 -11.36 -12.14 8.95
C ASN A 169 -10.58 -10.89 8.48
N ALA A 170 -11.08 -9.67 8.72
CA ALA A 170 -10.37 -8.45 8.35
C ALA A 170 -9.00 -8.33 9.05
N ARG A 171 -8.92 -8.74 10.32
CA ARG A 171 -7.65 -8.77 11.05
C ARG A 171 -6.70 -9.82 10.48
N VAL A 172 -7.20 -11.00 10.13
CA VAL A 172 -6.39 -12.10 9.59
C VAL A 172 -5.78 -11.69 8.24
N PHE A 173 -6.61 -11.15 7.34
CA PHE A 173 -6.15 -10.66 6.05
C PHE A 173 -5.16 -9.50 6.21
N GLY A 174 -5.45 -8.53 7.09
CA GLY A 174 -4.53 -7.43 7.37
C GLY A 174 -3.19 -7.91 7.93
N GLU A 175 -3.16 -8.90 8.80
CA GLU A 175 -1.91 -9.46 9.34
C GLU A 175 -1.08 -10.14 8.24
N TRP A 176 -1.72 -10.92 7.38
CA TRP A 176 -1.06 -11.55 6.24
C TRP A 176 -0.50 -10.51 5.27
N LEU A 177 -1.31 -9.52 4.89
CA LEU A 177 -0.91 -8.47 3.94
C LEU A 177 0.21 -7.59 4.51
N GLY A 178 0.10 -7.22 5.78
CA GLY A 178 1.12 -6.46 6.49
C GLY A 178 2.46 -7.20 6.55
N GLY A 179 2.42 -8.52 6.80
CA GLY A 179 3.62 -9.36 6.79
C GLY A 179 4.25 -9.48 5.41
N ARG A 180 3.43 -9.66 4.35
CA ARG A 180 3.93 -9.79 2.98
C ARG A 180 4.67 -8.54 2.49
N TYR A 181 4.17 -7.36 2.85
CA TYR A 181 4.72 -6.08 2.42
C TYR A 181 5.51 -5.34 3.51
N ALA A 182 5.98 -6.05 4.54
CA ALA A 182 6.64 -5.43 5.69
C ALA A 182 7.92 -4.68 5.30
N ASP A 183 8.63 -5.13 4.27
CA ASP A 183 9.95 -4.61 3.86
C ASP A 183 9.91 -3.77 2.57
N GLN A 184 8.72 -3.32 2.15
CA GLN A 184 8.49 -2.56 0.92
C GLN A 184 8.00 -1.14 1.22
N PRO A 185 8.23 -0.14 0.35
CA PRO A 185 7.77 1.23 0.56
C PRO A 185 6.25 1.33 0.34
N VAL A 186 5.46 0.96 1.36
CA VAL A 186 4.00 0.99 1.33
C VAL A 186 3.44 2.05 2.28
N ILE A 187 2.33 2.67 1.88
CA ILE A 187 1.44 3.45 2.74
C ILE A 187 0.08 2.75 2.72
N TRP A 188 -0.43 2.35 3.88
CA TRP A 188 -1.73 1.67 3.95
C TRP A 188 -2.88 2.67 3.82
N ILE A 189 -3.81 2.40 2.90
CA ILE A 189 -4.99 3.23 2.70
C ILE A 189 -6.23 2.37 2.93
N LEU A 190 -6.83 2.42 4.11
CA LEU A 190 -8.06 1.66 4.40
C LEU A 190 -9.27 2.30 3.72
N GLY A 191 -10.43 1.63 3.78
CA GLY A 191 -11.68 2.16 3.22
C GLY A 191 -11.90 1.73 1.78
N GLY A 192 -11.79 2.68 0.85
CA GLY A 192 -12.05 2.43 -0.58
C GLY A 192 -13.44 2.92 -0.99
N ASP A 193 -13.62 4.24 -1.05
CA ASP A 193 -14.84 4.91 -1.52
C ASP A 193 -16.11 4.51 -0.74
N ARG A 194 -15.99 4.34 0.58
CA ARG A 194 -17.10 4.05 1.49
C ARG A 194 -16.96 4.84 2.79
N ASN A 195 -18.09 5.22 3.37
CA ASN A 195 -18.18 5.90 4.67
C ASN A 195 -18.63 4.90 5.74
N ILE A 196 -18.46 5.26 7.02
CA ILE A 196 -18.87 4.42 8.15
C ILE A 196 -20.29 4.79 8.58
N TYR A 197 -21.21 3.82 8.56
CA TYR A 197 -22.59 3.96 8.98
C TYR A 197 -22.96 3.08 10.18
N SER A 198 -22.11 2.12 10.56
CA SER A 198 -22.32 1.26 11.72
C SER A 198 -21.06 0.99 12.54
N ASP A 199 -21.25 0.53 13.78
CA ASP A 199 -20.17 0.06 14.64
C ASP A 199 -19.46 -1.18 14.08
N GLU A 200 -20.21 -2.02 13.35
CA GLU A 200 -19.65 -3.20 12.69
C GLU A 200 -18.64 -2.83 11.61
N GLU A 201 -18.99 -1.91 10.71
CA GLU A 201 -18.07 -1.40 9.69
C GLU A 201 -16.84 -0.74 10.32
N ARG A 202 -17.04 0.01 11.41
CA ARG A 202 -15.93 0.59 12.18
C ARG A 202 -15.00 -0.49 12.73
N ASP A 203 -15.55 -1.58 13.25
CA ASP A 203 -14.79 -2.68 13.81
C ASP A 203 -14.07 -3.52 12.74
N ILE A 204 -14.63 -3.66 11.54
CA ILE A 204 -13.93 -4.25 10.39
C ILE A 204 -12.67 -3.44 10.07
N MET A 205 -12.79 -2.11 9.95
CA MET A 205 -11.63 -1.23 9.67
C MET A 205 -10.59 -1.27 10.79
N ARG A 206 -11.01 -1.25 12.07
CA ARG A 206 -10.11 -1.41 13.22
C ARG A 206 -9.42 -2.77 13.21
N GLY A 207 -10.14 -3.83 12.84
CA GLY A 207 -9.60 -5.18 12.70
C GLY A 207 -8.50 -5.23 11.64
N MET A 208 -8.79 -4.69 10.45
CA MET A 208 -7.84 -4.54 9.34
C MET A 208 -6.57 -3.78 9.77
N ALA A 209 -6.72 -2.59 10.36
CA ALA A 209 -5.59 -1.77 10.81
C ALA A 209 -4.72 -2.47 11.87
N LYS A 210 -5.35 -3.17 12.83
CA LYS A 210 -4.64 -3.97 13.83
C LYS A 210 -3.90 -5.15 13.21
N GLY A 211 -4.49 -5.78 12.18
CA GLY A 211 -3.85 -6.82 11.39
C GLY A 211 -2.58 -6.30 10.74
N LEU A 212 -2.70 -5.23 9.94
CA LEU A 212 -1.58 -4.61 9.22
C LEU A 212 -0.43 -4.25 10.15
N ARG A 213 -0.71 -3.53 11.25
CA ARG A 213 0.30 -3.18 12.27
C ARG A 213 0.96 -4.40 12.91
N LYS A 214 0.22 -5.50 13.09
CA LYS A 214 0.79 -6.74 13.62
C LYS A 214 1.70 -7.42 12.58
N GLY A 215 1.29 -7.44 11.32
CA GLY A 215 2.04 -8.04 10.23
C GLY A 215 3.34 -7.30 9.91
N ASP A 216 3.29 -5.97 9.83
CA ASP A 216 4.45 -5.14 9.45
C ASP A 216 5.28 -4.61 10.63
N GLY A 217 4.92 -4.99 11.87
CA GLY A 217 5.58 -4.51 13.08
C GLY A 217 5.29 -3.04 13.42
N GLY A 218 4.27 -2.46 12.80
CA GLY A 218 3.87 -1.07 12.97
C GLY A 218 4.70 -0.09 12.15
N ARG A 219 5.33 -0.56 11.08
CA ARG A 219 6.32 0.20 10.30
C ARG A 219 5.70 1.25 9.39
N HIS A 220 4.57 0.93 8.76
CA HIS A 220 3.98 1.81 7.73
C HIS A 220 2.91 2.72 8.30
N LEU A 221 2.78 3.89 7.67
CA LEU A 221 1.69 4.82 7.92
C LEU A 221 0.37 4.25 7.40
N ILE A 222 -0.73 4.59 8.08
CA ILE A 222 -2.09 4.19 7.75
C ILE A 222 -2.98 5.42 7.65
N THR A 223 -3.77 5.50 6.59
CA THR A 223 -4.86 6.46 6.41
C THR A 223 -6.17 5.75 6.04
N PHE A 224 -7.24 6.50 5.78
CA PHE A 224 -8.55 5.98 5.39
C PHE A 224 -9.12 6.80 4.23
N HIS A 225 -9.42 6.15 3.12
CA HIS A 225 -10.03 6.74 1.93
C HIS A 225 -11.58 6.67 2.03
N PRO A 226 -12.27 7.81 2.27
CA PRO A 226 -13.72 7.86 2.46
C PRO A 226 -14.47 7.89 1.12
N ARG A 227 -15.81 7.90 1.17
CA ARG A 227 -16.64 8.19 -0.02
C ARG A 227 -16.80 9.69 -0.22
N GLY A 228 -16.51 10.20 -1.41
CA GLY A 228 -16.69 11.62 -1.73
C GLY A 228 -18.14 12.08 -1.94
N PRO A 229 -18.45 13.35 -1.65
CA PRO A 229 -17.61 14.31 -0.91
C PRO A 229 -17.60 13.98 0.60
N SER A 230 -16.42 13.70 1.18
CA SER A 230 -16.27 13.39 2.63
C SER A 230 -14.80 13.39 3.06
N MET A 231 -14.59 13.18 4.36
CA MET A 231 -13.29 13.13 5.03
C MET A 231 -13.20 11.86 5.88
N SER A 232 -11.99 11.37 6.15
CA SER A 232 -11.75 10.34 7.17
C SER A 232 -11.99 10.85 8.60
N SER A 233 -11.83 12.16 8.80
CA SER A 233 -11.76 12.76 10.12
C SER A 233 -13.04 12.65 10.98
N PRO A 234 -14.27 12.70 10.43
CA PRO A 234 -15.48 12.47 11.22
C PRO A 234 -15.56 11.06 11.83
N TYR A 235 -14.86 10.09 11.23
CA TYR A 235 -14.95 8.69 11.63
C TYR A 235 -13.77 8.24 12.50
N PHE A 236 -12.55 8.66 12.13
CA PHE A 236 -11.33 8.02 12.61
C PHE A 236 -10.25 8.98 13.09
N HIS A 237 -10.49 10.29 13.14
CA HIS A 237 -9.46 11.27 13.50
C HIS A 237 -8.78 10.96 14.84
N ARG A 238 -9.51 10.39 15.82
CA ARG A 238 -8.98 10.05 17.15
C ARG A 238 -8.51 8.60 17.29
N GLU A 239 -8.64 7.78 16.25
CA GLU A 239 -8.07 6.44 16.29
C GLU A 239 -6.54 6.52 16.29
N SER A 240 -5.90 5.71 17.13
CA SER A 240 -4.45 5.68 17.27
C SER A 240 -3.75 5.04 16.06
N TRP A 241 -4.46 4.23 15.29
CA TRP A 241 -3.91 3.60 14.08
C TRP A 241 -3.93 4.53 12.87
N LEU A 242 -4.74 5.60 12.85
CA LEU A 242 -4.82 6.53 11.73
C LEU A 242 -3.71 7.58 11.86
N ASP A 243 -2.68 7.54 11.04
CA ASP A 243 -1.54 8.46 11.16
C ASP A 243 -1.83 9.84 10.55
N PHE A 244 -2.56 9.88 9.43
CA PHE A 244 -2.98 11.11 8.76
C PHE A 244 -4.38 10.96 8.16
N ASN A 245 -5.10 12.07 8.04
CA ASN A 245 -6.41 12.11 7.42
C ASN A 245 -6.31 12.13 5.89
N MET A 246 -7.37 11.69 5.24
CA MET A 246 -7.56 11.80 3.80
C MET A 246 -9.00 12.20 3.50
N SER A 247 -9.18 13.04 2.50
CA SER A 247 -10.49 13.41 1.96
C SER A 247 -10.65 12.91 0.53
N GLN A 248 -11.90 12.75 0.12
CA GLN A 248 -12.28 12.67 -1.28
C GLN A 248 -13.20 13.86 -1.51
N SER A 249 -12.70 14.90 -2.18
CA SER A 249 -13.46 16.15 -2.33
C SER A 249 -14.48 16.12 -3.46
N SER A 250 -14.36 15.23 -4.46
CA SER A 250 -15.18 15.28 -5.69
C SER A 250 -15.81 13.93 -6.08
N HIS A 251 -16.51 13.71 -7.20
CA HIS A 251 -16.55 14.36 -8.54
C HIS A 251 -17.82 15.19 -8.84
N ALA A 252 -18.57 15.63 -7.82
CA ALA A 252 -19.93 16.15 -7.98
C ALA A 252 -20.05 17.52 -8.67
N ALA A 253 -19.01 18.36 -8.66
CA ALA A 253 -19.09 19.76 -9.12
C ALA A 253 -17.78 20.27 -9.73
N ARG A 254 -17.86 21.30 -10.58
CA ARG A 254 -16.68 21.91 -11.26
C ARG A 254 -15.87 22.84 -10.37
N ASP A 255 -16.44 23.33 -9.27
CA ASP A 255 -15.96 24.47 -8.48
C ASP A 255 -15.95 24.17 -6.97
N HIS A 256 -15.89 22.89 -6.59
CA HIS A 256 -15.78 22.53 -5.18
C HIS A 256 -14.43 23.01 -4.61
N ASP A 257 -14.48 23.87 -3.60
CA ASP A 257 -13.31 24.30 -2.84
C ASP A 257 -12.88 23.17 -1.90
N ASN A 258 -11.86 22.42 -2.33
CA ASN A 258 -11.29 21.34 -1.54
C ASN A 258 -10.42 21.84 -0.38
N GLY A 259 -10.06 23.13 -0.35
CA GLY A 259 -9.35 23.77 0.76
C GLY A 259 -10.14 23.72 2.08
N LEU A 260 -11.47 23.73 2.00
CA LEU A 260 -12.36 23.66 3.17
C LEU A 260 -12.22 22.34 3.95
N PHE A 261 -11.90 21.23 3.26
CA PHE A 261 -11.66 19.92 3.88
C PHE A 261 -10.37 19.95 4.71
N ILE A 262 -9.32 20.55 4.15
CA ILE A 262 -8.02 20.72 4.80
C ILE A 262 -8.13 21.68 5.98
N GLU A 263 -8.83 22.80 5.82
CA GLU A 263 -9.08 23.76 6.89
C GLU A 263 -9.82 23.11 8.06
N HIS A 264 -10.91 22.38 7.78
CA HIS A 264 -11.65 21.62 8.79
C HIS A 264 -10.74 20.68 9.57
N ASP A 265 -9.98 19.83 8.89
CA ASP A 265 -9.12 18.83 9.52
C ASP A 265 -8.03 19.44 10.41
N TYR A 266 -7.47 20.59 10.02
CA TYR A 266 -6.45 21.27 10.82
C TYR A 266 -6.99 22.00 12.06
N GLN A 267 -8.31 22.16 12.20
CA GLN A 267 -8.94 22.62 13.45
C GLN A 267 -9.06 21.50 14.50
N LEU A 268 -8.96 20.23 14.09
CA LEU A 268 -9.13 19.10 14.99
C LEU A 268 -7.90 18.87 15.88
N LYS A 269 -8.12 18.17 17.00
CA LYS A 269 -7.08 17.81 17.97
C LYS A 269 -7.10 16.31 18.26
N PRO A 270 -5.91 15.66 18.35
CA PRO A 270 -4.59 16.22 18.05
C PRO A 270 -4.43 16.55 16.56
N VAL A 271 -3.59 17.53 16.22
CA VAL A 271 -3.37 17.88 14.80
C VAL A 271 -2.73 16.69 14.08
N LYS A 272 -3.28 16.33 12.92
CA LYS A 272 -2.76 15.29 12.03
C LYS A 272 -2.53 15.89 10.63
N PRO A 273 -1.59 15.35 9.83
CA PRO A 273 -1.51 15.69 8.42
C PRO A 273 -2.83 15.34 7.73
N THR A 274 -3.16 16.03 6.65
CA THR A 274 -4.35 15.77 5.85
C THR A 274 -4.05 16.08 4.38
N LEU A 275 -4.72 15.38 3.48
CA LEU A 275 -4.61 15.59 2.04
C LEU A 275 -5.92 15.24 1.33
N ASP A 276 -6.08 15.72 0.10
CA ASP A 276 -7.15 15.31 -0.82
C ASP A 276 -6.64 14.13 -1.66
N GLY A 277 -7.09 12.92 -1.31
CA GLY A 277 -6.60 11.67 -1.89
C GLY A 277 -7.35 11.27 -3.15
N GLU A 278 -8.53 11.85 -3.38
CA GLU A 278 -9.30 11.68 -4.60
C GLU A 278 -10.04 13.00 -4.93
N PRO A 279 -9.32 13.95 -5.56
CA PRO A 279 -9.93 15.15 -6.13
C PRO A 279 -10.63 14.82 -7.45
N ARG A 280 -11.08 15.86 -8.16
CA ARG A 280 -11.57 15.72 -9.54
C ARG A 280 -10.49 15.09 -10.43
N TYR A 281 -10.81 13.95 -11.04
CA TYR A 281 -9.97 13.40 -12.10
C TYR A 281 -10.07 14.25 -13.35
N GLU A 282 -8.94 14.37 -14.04
CA GLU A 282 -8.92 15.01 -15.34
C GLU A 282 -9.84 14.25 -16.31
N ARG A 283 -10.64 14.99 -17.09
CA ARG A 283 -11.55 14.45 -18.12
C ARG A 283 -12.72 13.58 -17.64
N ILE A 284 -12.92 13.37 -16.35
CA ILE A 284 -14.12 12.68 -15.85
C ILE A 284 -15.35 13.60 -15.95
N PRO A 285 -16.53 13.09 -16.36
CA PRO A 285 -17.76 13.89 -16.32
C PRO A 285 -18.11 14.33 -14.89
N VAL A 286 -18.55 15.58 -14.76
CA VAL A 286 -19.03 16.13 -13.50
C VAL A 286 -20.28 15.37 -13.06
N GLY A 287 -20.26 14.86 -11.83
CA GLY A 287 -21.37 14.12 -11.26
C GLY A 287 -21.71 12.84 -12.02
N PHE A 288 -20.73 12.13 -12.58
CA PHE A 288 -20.94 10.88 -13.33
C PHE A 288 -21.74 9.81 -12.56
N TYR A 289 -21.72 9.85 -11.23
CA TYR A 289 -22.46 8.95 -10.34
C TYR A 289 -23.81 9.51 -9.87
N LEU A 290 -24.19 10.72 -10.29
CA LEU A 290 -25.49 11.31 -10.00
C LEU A 290 -26.47 10.88 -11.09
N PRO A 291 -27.62 10.29 -10.74
CA PRO A 291 -28.65 9.99 -11.71
C PRO A 291 -29.16 11.31 -12.31
N HIS A 292 -28.93 11.50 -13.61
CA HIS A 292 -29.46 12.60 -14.45
C HIS A 292 -29.02 14.02 -14.09
N LEU A 293 -27.78 14.39 -14.38
CA LEU A 293 -27.46 15.79 -14.66
C LEU A 293 -27.75 16.06 -16.14
N PRO A 294 -28.72 16.93 -16.50
CA PRO A 294 -28.81 17.43 -17.87
C PRO A 294 -27.51 18.18 -18.18
N ASP A 295 -26.95 17.95 -19.36
CA ASP A 295 -25.72 18.60 -19.83
C ASP A 295 -25.81 20.13 -19.57
N ARG A 296 -24.99 20.63 -18.64
CA ARG A 296 -24.82 22.07 -18.37
C ARG A 296 -23.37 22.50 -18.67
#